data_AF-A0A0A1XE43-F1
#
_entry.id   AF-A0A0A1XE43-F1
#
_cell.length_a   1.000
_cell.length_b   1.000
_cell.length_c   1.000
_cell.angle_alpha   90.00
_cell.angle_beta   90.00
_cell.angle_gamma   90.00
#
_symmetry.space_group_name_H-M   'P 1'
#
loop_
_entity.id
_entity.type
_entity.pdbx_description
1 polymer ?
#
loop_
_entity_poly.entity_id
_entity_poly.type
_entity_poly.pdbx_seq_one_letter_code
_entity_poly.pdbx_strand_id
1 'polypeptide(L)'
;MVCRLSHHSRATLTDVLDPYLDVPEAATYELSSCYNVSIECRSGEMITKIRTSKLFDGKVYAKGSPKSCSVNVNNSLEFDFRMGYNDLECNVRQSAYGRYMNDIVIQHHDMIVTSSDLG
;
A
#
# COMPACT_ATOMS: atom_id res chain seq x y z
N MET A 1 12.80 25.42 14.02
CA MET A 1 12.25 24.24 13.30
C MET A 1 12.84 23.00 13.98
N VAL A 2 12.00 22.06 14.44
CA VAL A 2 12.43 20.86 15.15
C VAL A 2 12.16 19.66 14.24
N CYS A 3 13.21 18.91 13.89
CA CYS A 3 13.09 17.67 13.12
C CYS A 3 13.00 16.49 14.10
N ARG A 4 12.08 15.54 13.86
CA ARG A 4 11.93 14.31 14.65
C ARG A 4 12.21 13.08 13.78
N LEU A 5 12.73 12.02 14.39
CA LEU A 5 12.97 10.74 13.72
C LEU A 5 11.65 9.94 13.64
N SER A 6 11.47 9.19 12.54
CA SER A 6 10.31 8.31 12.36
C SER A 6 10.40 7.09 13.27
N HIS A 7 9.26 6.43 13.52
CA HIS A 7 9.21 5.21 14.33
C HIS A 7 10.05 4.06 13.72
N HIS A 8 10.28 4.06 12.40
CA HIS A 8 11.13 3.10 11.71
C HIS A 8 12.61 3.20 12.10
N SER A 9 13.04 4.33 12.66
CA SER A 9 14.41 4.52 13.17
C SER A 9 14.60 4.00 14.59
N ARG A 10 13.58 3.35 15.19
CA ARG A 10 13.67 2.82 16.56
C ARG A 10 14.83 1.83 16.75
N ALA A 11 15.19 1.07 15.72
CA ALA A 11 16.31 0.14 15.77
C ALA A 11 17.69 0.82 15.88
N THR A 12 17.82 2.07 15.42
CA THR A 12 19.08 2.83 15.47
C THR A 12 19.19 3.72 16.71
N LEU A 13 18.19 3.68 17.60
CA LEU A 13 18.09 4.53 18.79
C LEU A 13 18.44 3.79 20.09
N THR A 14 19.08 2.63 20.00
CA THR A 14 19.46 1.80 21.18
C THR A 14 20.38 2.53 22.14
N ASP A 15 21.18 3.47 21.64
CA ASP A 15 22.20 4.18 22.42
C ASP A 15 21.72 5.56 22.93
N VAL A 16 20.47 5.94 22.64
CA VAL A 16 19.89 7.24 23.03
C VAL A 16 18.90 7.02 24.17
N LEU A 17 19.20 7.57 25.35
CA LEU A 17 18.23 7.67 26.43
C LEU A 17 17.18 8.73 26.06
N ASP A 18 15.92 8.32 26.07
CA ASP A 18 14.74 9.17 25.87
C ASP A 18 14.71 9.92 24.50
N PRO A 19 14.72 9.20 23.36
CA PRO A 19 14.81 9.81 22.03
C PRO A 19 13.56 10.59 21.61
N TYR A 20 12.48 10.51 22.40
CA TYR A 20 11.23 11.21 22.14
C TYR A 20 10.98 12.21 23.28
N LEU A 21 11.23 13.49 23.01
CA LEU A 21 10.81 14.57 23.91
C LEU A 21 9.28 14.67 23.92
N ASP A 22 8.67 14.31 25.04
CA ASP A 22 7.26 14.54 25.29
C ASP A 22 7.03 16.05 25.48
N VAL A 23 6.24 16.65 24.59
CA VAL A 23 5.91 18.07 24.65
C VAL A 23 4.45 18.16 25.05
N PRO A 24 4.13 18.73 26.22
CA PRO A 24 2.76 18.88 26.67
C PRO A 24 1.93 19.52 25.55
N GLU A 25 0.74 18.96 25.30
CA GLU A 25 -0.23 19.44 24.31
C GLU A 25 0.16 19.27 22.83
N ALA A 26 1.25 18.56 22.51
CA ALA A 26 1.65 18.27 21.13
C ALA A 26 1.54 16.77 20.77
N ALA A 27 0.61 16.42 19.89
CA ALA A 27 0.56 15.10 19.28
C ALA A 27 1.39 15.07 17.97
N THR A 28 2.24 14.05 17.81
CA THR A 28 2.94 13.80 16.53
C THR A 28 2.51 12.50 15.90
N TYR A 29 2.25 12.55 14.60
CA TYR A 29 1.89 11.41 13.78
C TYR A 29 2.95 11.22 12.70
N GLU A 30 3.22 9.96 12.35
CA GLU A 30 3.97 9.69 11.15
C GLU A 30 3.16 10.12 9.93
N LEU A 31 3.77 10.91 9.05
CA LEU A 31 3.13 11.36 7.82
C LEU A 31 3.18 10.25 6.76
N SER A 32 2.36 9.21 6.96
CA SER A 32 2.15 8.15 5.97
C SER A 32 1.45 8.71 4.73
N SER A 33 1.68 8.07 3.58
CA SER A 33 0.99 8.42 2.34
C SER A 33 -0.50 8.09 2.47
N CYS A 34 -1.37 9.06 2.16
CA CYS A 34 -2.81 8.82 2.14
C CYS A 34 -3.18 8.20 0.80
N TYR A 35 -3.91 7.08 0.84
CA TYR A 35 -4.43 6.40 -0.35
C TYR A 35 -5.94 6.57 -0.41
N ASN A 36 -6.43 7.09 -1.52
CA ASN A 36 -7.85 7.11 -1.86
C ASN A 36 -8.07 6.05 -2.94
N VAL A 37 -8.83 5.00 -2.59
CA VAL A 37 -9.05 3.83 -3.44
C VAL A 37 -10.52 3.76 -3.81
N SER A 38 -10.80 3.63 -5.11
CA SER A 38 -12.15 3.43 -5.64
C SER A 38 -12.16 2.27 -6.64
N ILE A 39 -13.29 1.60 -6.78
CA ILE A 39 -13.44 0.44 -7.66
C ILE A 39 -14.50 0.76 -8.71
N GLU A 40 -14.17 0.53 -9.97
CA GLU A 40 -15.06 0.62 -11.11
C GLU A 40 -15.30 -0.79 -11.69
N CYS A 41 -16.53 -1.27 -11.58
CA CYS A 41 -16.93 -2.57 -12.13
C CYS A 41 -17.48 -2.39 -13.55
N ARG A 42 -16.76 -2.93 -14.54
CA ARG A 42 -17.18 -2.97 -15.95
C ARG A 42 -17.74 -4.34 -16.30
N SER A 43 -18.14 -4.56 -17.56
CA SER A 43 -18.78 -5.80 -18.01
C SER A 43 -17.88 -7.04 -17.92
N GLY A 44 -16.56 -6.90 -17.98
CA GLY A 44 -15.61 -8.03 -17.94
C GLY A 44 -14.46 -7.89 -16.96
N GLU A 45 -14.31 -6.74 -16.31
CA GLU A 45 -13.18 -6.42 -15.46
C GLU A 45 -13.59 -5.50 -14.31
N MET A 46 -12.82 -5.56 -13.24
CA MET A 46 -12.81 -4.58 -12.15
C MET A 46 -11.54 -3.74 -12.26
N ILE A 47 -11.72 -2.42 -12.15
CA ILE A 47 -10.64 -1.45 -12.22
C ILE A 47 -10.56 -0.77 -10.87
N THR A 48 -9.48 -1.01 -10.14
CA THR A 48 -9.18 -0.30 -8.91
C THR A 48 -8.41 0.96 -9.26
N LYS A 49 -8.96 2.13 -8.96
CA LYS A 49 -8.31 3.43 -9.13
C LYS A 49 -7.75 3.88 -7.79
N ILE A 50 -6.46 4.15 -7.77
CA ILE A 50 -5.73 4.59 -6.58
C ILE A 50 -5.21 6.00 -6.82
N ARG A 51 -5.46 6.88 -5.86
CA ARG A 51 -4.90 8.22 -5.79
C ARG A 51 -4.13 8.41 -4.50
N THR A 52 -2.94 8.96 -4.58
CA THR A 52 -2.03 9.16 -3.45
C THR A 52 -1.80 10.64 -3.16
N SER A 53 -1.52 10.97 -1.90
CA SER A 53 -1.16 12.35 -1.51
C SER A 53 0.31 12.72 -1.81
N LYS A 54 1.14 11.72 -2.13
CA LYS A 54 2.56 11.85 -2.47
C LYS A 54 2.87 11.01 -3.70
N LEU A 55 3.90 11.40 -4.46
CA LEU A 55 4.38 10.63 -5.60
C LEU A 55 4.67 9.19 -5.17
N PHE A 56 4.01 8.25 -5.84
CA PHE A 56 4.17 6.83 -5.62
C PHE A 56 5.12 6.28 -6.67
N ASP A 57 6.14 5.56 -6.21
CA ASP A 57 7.09 4.83 -7.03
C ASP A 57 7.24 3.43 -6.40
N GLY A 58 6.81 2.39 -7.11
CA GLY A 58 6.68 1.06 -6.54
C GLY A 58 5.83 0.11 -7.37
N LYS A 59 5.21 -0.86 -6.71
CA LYS A 59 4.46 -1.95 -7.36
C LYS A 59 3.12 -2.17 -6.69
N VAL A 60 2.11 -2.48 -7.49
CA VAL A 60 0.80 -2.95 -7.04
C VAL A 60 0.61 -4.36 -7.56
N TYR A 61 0.14 -5.29 -6.73
CA TYR A 61 -0.04 -6.67 -7.15
C TYR A 61 -1.19 -7.36 -6.41
N ALA A 62 -1.70 -8.44 -7.01
CA ALA A 62 -2.70 -9.27 -6.36
C ALA A 62 -2.06 -10.17 -5.28
N LYS A 63 -2.67 -10.21 -4.09
CA LYS A 63 -2.20 -11.03 -2.97
C LYS A 63 -2.14 -12.50 -3.40
N GLY A 64 -1.00 -13.15 -3.14
CA GLY A 64 -0.73 -14.53 -3.56
C GLY A 64 -0.14 -14.65 -4.98
N SER A 65 -0.19 -13.60 -5.80
CA SER A 65 0.31 -13.59 -7.19
C SER A 65 1.22 -12.39 -7.49
N PRO A 66 2.26 -12.11 -6.67
CA PRO A 66 3.09 -10.90 -6.79
C PRO A 66 3.92 -10.82 -8.08
N LYS A 67 4.13 -11.94 -8.78
CA LYS A 67 4.91 -12.01 -10.02
C LYS A 67 4.05 -12.05 -11.28
N SER A 68 2.97 -12.83 -11.25
CA SER A 68 2.08 -13.04 -12.41
C SER A 68 1.06 -11.91 -12.57
N CYS A 69 0.64 -11.28 -11.48
CA CYS A 69 -0.38 -10.23 -11.51
C CYS A 69 0.11 -8.99 -10.77
N SER A 70 0.94 -8.20 -11.44
CA SER A 70 1.54 -6.99 -10.89
C SER A 70 1.69 -5.87 -11.92
N VAL A 71 1.65 -4.64 -11.43
CA VAL A 71 1.88 -3.42 -12.22
C VAL A 71 2.92 -2.58 -11.48
N ASN A 72 3.98 -2.20 -12.18
CA ASN A 72 4.93 -1.21 -11.70
C ASN A 72 4.37 0.19 -11.97
N VAL A 73 4.44 1.05 -10.96
CA VAL A 73 4.04 2.45 -11.06
C VAL A 73 5.27 3.30 -10.80
N ASN A 74 5.64 4.10 -11.78
CA ASN A 74 6.81 4.96 -11.70
C ASN A 74 6.36 6.40 -11.50
N ASN A 75 6.66 6.97 -10.33
CA ASN A 75 6.50 8.38 -10.00
C ASN A 75 5.13 8.98 -10.39
N SER A 76 4.04 8.38 -9.92
CA SER A 76 2.66 8.83 -10.21
C SER A 76 1.86 9.15 -8.94
N LEU A 77 0.91 10.07 -9.05
CA LEU A 77 -0.08 10.36 -8.01
C LEU A 77 -1.39 9.59 -8.22
N GLU A 78 -1.63 9.10 -9.44
CA GLU A 78 -2.84 8.40 -9.83
C GLU A 78 -2.48 7.20 -10.71
N PHE A 79 -3.00 6.03 -10.37
CA PHE A 79 -2.75 4.80 -11.10
C PHE A 79 -3.92 3.83 -10.95
N ASP A 80 -4.07 2.94 -11.92
CA ASP A 80 -5.10 1.91 -11.95
C ASP A 80 -4.53 0.49 -11.96
N PHE A 81 -5.27 -0.42 -11.35
CA PHE A 81 -5.00 -1.85 -11.36
C PHE A 81 -6.23 -2.59 -11.87
N ARG A 82 -6.07 -3.32 -12.97
CA ARG A 82 -7.17 -3.97 -13.69
C ARG A 82 -7.11 -5.46 -13.49
N MET A 83 -8.26 -6.07 -13.24
CA MET A 83 -8.40 -7.51 -13.08
C MET A 83 -9.65 -8.00 -13.78
N GLY A 84 -9.51 -8.99 -14.66
CA GLY A 84 -10.65 -9.67 -15.26
C GLY A 84 -11.41 -10.48 -14.22
N TYR A 85 -12.74 -10.59 -14.34
CA TYR A 85 -13.53 -11.41 -13.39
C TYR A 85 -13.18 -12.90 -13.41
N ASN A 86 -12.64 -13.38 -14.54
CA ASN A 86 -12.21 -14.75 -14.75
C ASN A 86 -10.69 -14.94 -14.58
N ASP A 87 -10.00 -13.94 -14.04
CA ASP A 87 -8.55 -13.95 -13.91
C ASP A 87 -8.11 -14.73 -12.66
N LEU A 88 -7.99 -16.05 -12.84
CA LEU A 88 -7.53 -16.96 -11.79
C LEU A 88 -6.06 -16.73 -11.44
N GLU A 89 -5.24 -16.26 -12.39
CA GLU A 89 -3.82 -15.95 -12.12
C GLU A 89 -3.68 -14.75 -11.19
N CYS A 90 -4.61 -13.80 -11.27
CA CYS A 90 -4.75 -12.70 -10.31
C CYS A 90 -5.48 -13.06 -9.02
N ASN A 91 -5.80 -14.33 -8.74
CA ASN A 91 -6.57 -14.75 -7.56
C ASN A 91 -7.94 -14.06 -7.44
N VAL A 92 -8.61 -13.77 -8.55
CA VAL A 92 -9.98 -13.26 -8.51
C VAL A 92 -10.92 -14.38 -8.07
N ARG A 93 -11.73 -14.13 -7.04
CA ARG A 93 -12.64 -15.12 -6.47
C ARG A 93 -14.07 -14.63 -6.54
N GLN A 94 -14.97 -15.51 -6.90
CA GLN A 94 -16.40 -15.25 -6.81
C GLN A 94 -16.87 -15.53 -5.38
N SER A 95 -17.24 -14.48 -4.64
CA SER A 95 -17.74 -14.61 -3.26
C SER A 95 -19.23 -14.97 -3.23
N ALA A 96 -19.99 -14.49 -4.21
CA ALA A 96 -21.41 -14.79 -4.39
C ALA A 96 -21.77 -14.64 -5.89
N TYR A 97 -22.97 -15.06 -6.28
CA TYR A 97 -23.44 -14.87 -7.66
C TYR A 97 -23.35 -13.38 -8.06
N GLY A 98 -22.61 -13.09 -9.14
CA GLY A 98 -22.34 -11.72 -9.60
C GLY A 98 -21.42 -10.87 -8.71
N ARG A 99 -20.81 -11.42 -7.64
CA ARG A 99 -19.87 -10.71 -6.76
C ARG A 99 -18.47 -11.30 -6.87
N TYR A 100 -17.54 -10.48 -7.30
CA TYR A 100 -16.12 -10.81 -7.43
C TYR A 100 -15.31 -10.07 -6.36
N MET A 101 -14.25 -10.70 -5.88
CA MET A 101 -13.39 -10.17 -4.84
C MET A 101 -11.93 -10.49 -5.15
N ASN A 102 -11.05 -9.55 -4.83
CA ASN A 102 -9.62 -9.75 -4.85
C ASN A 102 -8.96 -8.89 -3.78
N ASP A 103 -7.88 -9.41 -3.19
CA ASP A 103 -7.04 -8.66 -2.27
C ASP A 103 -5.81 -8.14 -3.03
N ILE A 104 -5.56 -6.83 -3.00
CA ILE A 104 -4.39 -6.21 -3.62
C ILE A 104 -3.42 -5.69 -2.56
N VAL A 105 -2.14 -5.63 -2.91
CA VAL A 105 -1.08 -5.08 -2.07
C VAL A 105 -0.43 -3.93 -2.83
N ILE A 106 -0.26 -2.79 -2.14
CA ILE A 106 0.43 -1.60 -2.65
C ILE A 106 1.77 -1.53 -1.93
N GLN A 107 2.87 -1.68 -2.68
CA GLN A 107 4.21 -1.73 -2.13
C GLN A 107 5.05 -0.57 -2.68
N HIS A 108 5.53 0.30 -1.79
CA HIS A 108 6.35 1.47 -2.15
C HIS A 108 7.82 1.11 -2.44
N HIS A 109 8.29 -0.09 -2.10
CA HIS A 109 9.68 -0.50 -2.33
C HIS A 109 9.75 -1.94 -2.83
N ASP A 110 10.39 -2.16 -3.97
CA ASP A 110 10.39 -3.45 -4.67
C ASP A 110 11.17 -4.57 -3.94
N MET A 111 11.94 -4.23 -2.90
CA MET A 111 12.81 -5.17 -2.16
C MET A 111 12.65 -5.16 -0.63
N ILE A 112 11.82 -4.27 -0.06
CA ILE A 112 11.66 -4.17 1.40
C ILE A 112 10.27 -4.67 1.77
N VAL A 113 10.23 -5.84 2.40
CA VAL A 113 9.06 -6.39 3.08
C VAL A 113 9.21 -6.02 4.55
N THR A 114 8.18 -5.41 5.15
CA THR A 114 8.22 -5.09 6.58
C THR A 114 7.71 -6.26 7.40
N SER A 115 8.13 -6.37 8.66
CA SER A 115 7.63 -7.42 9.57
C SER A 115 6.11 -7.38 9.75
N SER A 116 5.45 -6.27 9.42
CA SER A 116 3.99 -6.08 9.40
C SER A 116 3.30 -6.80 8.25
N ASP A 117 4.03 -7.16 7.19
CA ASP A 117 3.53 -7.90 6.01
C ASP A 117 3.62 -9.42 6.19
N LEU A 118 4.31 -9.87 7.25
CA LEU A 118 4.38 -11.26 7.66
C LEU A 118 3.41 -11.40 8.85
N GLY A 119 2.25 -12.02 8.61
CA GLY A 119 1.16 -12.12 9.57
C GLY A 119 1.50 -12.78 10.91
#